data_AF-E7GH12-F1
#
_entry.id   AF-E7GH12-F1
#
_cell.length_a   1.000
_cell.length_b   1.000
_cell.length_c   1.000
_cell.angle_alpha   90.00
_cell.angle_beta   90.00
_cell.angle_gamma   90.00
#
_symmetry.space_group_name_H-M   'P 1'
#
loop_
_entity.id
_entity.type
_entity.pdbx_description
1 polymer ?
#
loop_
_entity_poly.entity_id
_entity_poly.type
_entity_poly.pdbx_seq_one_letter_code
_entity_poly.pdbx_strand_id
1 'polypeptide(L)'
;MRLFFTKRFMAAAVCAAALTSIIPAVPVYAGTRTQQSSNSRNEKMRKAAEQVQKAFEKKDLNKLADLCSYPVVVSFKSGELAELKSKEEFMALGSQTIFTQKMTDAIASTNVAKLTDGEQAGTMMGGDYGLTLYKVKGKWKINNFYLDAGSTVNSNSVNISDMKEMAEQIQKTFSYKSLETLSKMCNYPIIITNSNGKMTEIKSAEQLIALGEDKVFTEKLSKEIDNTDITRLEEVGSAGVMMGGDSGLNMYKFNGYWKINQIYQ
;
A
#
# COMPACT_ATOMS: atom_id res chain seq x y z
N MET A 1 50.39 8.79 -55.03
CA MET A 1 49.95 8.71 -56.44
C MET A 1 48.48 8.31 -56.46
N ARG A 2 47.62 9.21 -56.98
CA ARG A 2 46.20 9.11 -57.44
C ARG A 2 45.31 7.95 -56.94
N LEU A 3 44.22 8.19 -56.20
CA LEU A 3 42.88 8.63 -56.65
C LEU A 3 42.16 7.64 -57.60
N PHE A 4 41.07 7.03 -57.12
CA PHE A 4 39.84 6.85 -57.91
C PHE A 4 38.60 7.12 -57.04
N PHE A 5 37.96 8.25 -57.36
CA PHE A 5 36.56 8.57 -57.11
C PHE A 5 35.66 7.70 -57.99
N THR A 6 34.45 7.40 -57.51
CA THR A 6 33.22 7.70 -58.27
C THR A 6 32.02 7.93 -57.33
N LYS A 7 31.58 9.19 -57.32
CA LYS A 7 30.26 9.67 -56.90
C LYS A 7 29.16 9.18 -57.86
N ARG A 8 27.89 9.26 -57.40
CA ARG A 8 26.70 9.75 -58.14
C ARG A 8 25.44 9.52 -57.27
N PHE A 9 24.47 10.41 -57.00
CA PHE A 9 24.00 11.72 -57.51
C PHE A 9 23.28 12.48 -56.35
N MET A 10 23.50 13.79 -56.07
CA MET A 10 22.78 15.02 -56.55
C MET A 10 21.28 15.10 -56.17
N ALA A 11 20.64 16.22 -55.77
CA ALA A 11 20.90 17.67 -55.71
C ALA A 11 19.80 18.31 -54.79
N ALA A 12 20.05 19.24 -53.86
CA ALA A 12 20.23 20.71 -53.95
C ALA A 12 19.00 21.55 -54.35
N ALA A 13 18.53 22.43 -53.43
CA ALA A 13 17.97 23.79 -53.65
C ALA A 13 17.64 24.40 -52.27
N VAL A 14 18.49 25.24 -51.66
CA VAL A 14 18.58 26.70 -51.80
C VAL A 14 17.25 27.42 -51.59
N CYS A 15 17.14 28.14 -50.48
CA CYS A 15 16.61 29.50 -50.46
C CYS A 15 17.20 30.26 -49.26
N ALA A 16 18.05 31.23 -49.55
CA ALA A 16 18.51 32.24 -48.61
C ALA A 16 17.81 33.55 -48.97
N ALA A 17 17.19 34.20 -47.99
CA ALA A 17 17.00 35.64 -47.98
C ALA A 17 16.84 36.08 -46.51
N ALA A 18 17.82 36.83 -46.03
CA ALA A 18 17.75 37.56 -44.77
C ALA A 18 16.95 38.84 -44.99
N LEU A 19 15.96 39.13 -44.13
CA LEU A 19 15.50 40.48 -43.86
C LEU A 19 15.21 40.65 -42.36
N THR A 20 15.85 41.67 -41.83
CA THR A 20 15.76 42.22 -40.47
C THR A 20 14.33 42.56 -40.04
N SER A 21 13.92 42.11 -38.86
CA SER A 21 13.08 42.91 -37.95
C SER A 21 12.92 42.22 -36.58
N ILE A 22 13.37 42.95 -35.56
CA ILE A 22 12.79 43.05 -34.21
C ILE A 22 12.57 41.72 -33.48
N ILE A 23 13.42 41.47 -32.47
CA ILE A 23 13.14 40.54 -31.37
C ILE A 23 12.10 41.21 -30.46
N PRO A 24 10.86 40.73 -30.31
CA PRO A 24 10.18 40.85 -29.04
C PRO A 24 10.71 39.73 -28.16
N ALA A 25 11.42 40.10 -27.10
CA ALA A 25 11.72 39.19 -26.01
C ALA A 25 10.38 38.73 -25.43
N VAL A 26 9.89 37.57 -25.86
CA VAL A 26 8.84 36.86 -25.15
C VAL A 26 9.50 36.33 -23.89
N PRO A 27 9.15 36.84 -22.68
CA PRO A 27 9.61 36.18 -21.49
C PRO A 27 9.04 34.76 -21.53
N VAL A 28 9.94 33.79 -21.53
CA VAL A 28 9.60 32.42 -21.15
C VAL A 28 9.08 32.55 -19.72
N TYR A 29 7.76 32.62 -19.58
CA TYR A 29 7.10 32.38 -18.30
C TYR A 29 7.39 30.92 -17.96
N ALA A 30 8.54 30.69 -17.33
CA ALA A 30 8.68 29.61 -16.37
C ALA A 30 7.56 29.86 -15.36
N GLY A 31 6.44 29.17 -15.54
CA GLY A 31 5.31 29.28 -14.65
C GLY A 31 5.82 29.00 -13.25
N THR A 32 5.89 30.04 -12.42
CA THR A 32 5.99 29.90 -10.98
C THR A 32 4.79 29.06 -10.57
N ARG A 33 4.99 27.75 -10.43
CA ARG A 33 4.11 26.88 -9.66
C ARG A 33 4.33 27.31 -8.21
N THR A 34 3.73 28.45 -7.87
CA THR A 34 4.02 29.23 -6.68
C THR A 34 3.76 28.39 -5.44
N GLN A 35 4.63 28.55 -4.45
CA GLN A 35 4.51 28.10 -3.06
C GLN A 35 3.08 28.31 -2.50
N GLN A 36 2.38 29.35 -2.97
CA GLN A 36 0.99 29.68 -2.68
C GLN A 36 -0.03 28.59 -3.06
N SER A 37 0.17 27.89 -4.19
CA SER A 37 -0.69 26.77 -4.61
C SER A 37 -0.51 25.52 -3.75
N SER A 38 0.71 25.29 -3.26
CA SER A 38 1.03 24.20 -2.32
C SER A 38 0.44 24.46 -0.93
N ASN A 39 0.52 25.71 -0.45
CA ASN A 39 -0.09 26.12 0.81
C ASN A 39 -1.62 25.96 0.79
N SER A 40 -2.30 26.41 -0.27
CA SER A 40 -3.76 26.24 -0.40
C SER A 40 -4.18 24.77 -0.52
N ARG A 41 -3.37 23.93 -1.17
CA ARG A 41 -3.65 22.49 -1.29
C ARG A 41 -3.56 21.80 0.06
N ASN A 42 -2.50 22.09 0.82
CA ASN A 42 -2.31 21.56 2.16
C ASN A 42 -3.39 22.08 3.12
N GLU A 43 -3.87 23.31 2.96
CA GLU A 43 -4.96 23.83 3.79
C GLU A 43 -6.27 23.03 3.62
N LYS A 44 -6.66 22.70 2.38
CA LYS A 44 -7.87 21.89 2.13
C LYS A 44 -7.75 20.47 2.71
N MET A 45 -6.55 19.89 2.65
CA MET A 45 -6.24 18.60 3.26
C MET A 45 -6.35 18.66 4.78
N ARG A 46 -5.75 19.68 5.39
CA ARG A 46 -5.78 19.90 6.84
C ARG A 46 -7.20 20.11 7.35
N LYS A 47 -8.03 20.86 6.63
CA LYS A 47 -9.45 21.02 6.95
C LYS A 47 -10.21 19.68 6.91
N ALA A 48 -9.89 18.79 5.97
CA ALA A 48 -10.49 17.46 5.94
C ALA A 48 -10.01 16.60 7.12
N ALA A 49 -8.71 16.64 7.45
CA ALA A 49 -8.15 15.97 8.62
C ALA A 49 -8.75 16.48 9.94
N GLU A 50 -8.98 17.77 10.10
CA GLU A 50 -9.70 18.34 11.26
C GLU A 50 -11.14 17.83 11.36
N GLN A 51 -11.82 17.65 10.21
CA GLN A 51 -13.17 17.06 10.21
C GLN A 51 -13.15 15.59 10.63
N VAL A 52 -12.11 14.84 10.25
CA VAL A 52 -11.89 13.49 10.76
C VAL A 52 -11.70 13.51 12.28
N GLN A 53 -10.79 14.34 12.81
CA GLN A 53 -10.56 14.43 14.26
C GLN A 53 -11.85 14.75 15.03
N LYS A 54 -12.65 15.70 14.53
CA LYS A 54 -13.95 16.05 15.14
C LYS A 54 -14.95 14.89 15.09
N ALA A 55 -14.95 14.08 14.03
CA ALA A 55 -15.80 12.90 13.95
C ALA A 55 -15.37 11.83 14.96
N PHE A 56 -14.06 11.61 15.15
CA PHE A 56 -13.52 10.70 16.17
C PHE A 56 -13.80 11.18 17.60
N GLU A 57 -13.59 12.48 17.89
CA GLU A 57 -13.87 13.09 19.19
C GLU A 57 -15.33 12.92 19.59
N LYS A 58 -16.25 13.10 18.64
CA LYS A 58 -17.70 12.96 18.86
C LYS A 58 -18.22 11.54 18.70
N LYS A 59 -17.37 10.59 18.29
CA LYS A 59 -17.75 9.23 17.89
C LYS A 59 -18.91 9.23 16.87
N ASP A 60 -18.88 10.17 15.94
CA ASP A 60 -19.93 10.41 14.94
C ASP A 60 -19.67 9.56 13.69
N LEU A 61 -20.20 8.33 13.70
CA LEU A 61 -20.04 7.38 12.60
C LEU A 61 -20.64 7.88 11.30
N ASN A 62 -21.79 8.57 11.36
CA ASN A 62 -22.46 9.10 10.18
C ASN A 62 -21.61 10.18 9.50
N LYS A 63 -21.06 11.10 10.29
CA LYS A 63 -20.17 12.14 9.78
C LYS A 63 -18.90 11.53 9.19
N LEU A 64 -18.33 10.53 9.86
CA LEU A 64 -17.14 9.85 9.36
C LEU A 64 -17.43 9.13 8.03
N ALA A 65 -18.57 8.46 7.93
CA ALA A 65 -19.01 7.78 6.71
C ALA A 65 -19.20 8.75 5.52
N ASP A 66 -19.61 10.00 5.76
CA ASP A 66 -19.70 11.06 4.74
C ASP A 66 -18.32 11.58 4.29
N LEU A 67 -17.27 11.38 5.10
CA LEU A 67 -15.90 11.73 4.76
C LEU A 67 -15.21 10.66 3.92
N CYS A 68 -15.79 9.47 3.79
CA CYS A 68 -15.28 8.39 2.94
C CYS A 68 -15.45 8.68 1.45
N SER A 69 -14.55 8.11 0.65
CA SER A 69 -14.69 7.89 -0.78
C SER A 69 -14.94 6.40 -0.98
N TYR A 70 -16.14 6.05 -1.45
CA TYR A 70 -16.49 4.66 -1.72
C TYR A 70 -16.06 4.24 -3.14
N PRO A 71 -15.59 3.00 -3.34
CA PRO A 71 -15.33 2.00 -2.28
C PRO A 71 -14.19 2.40 -1.34
N VAL A 72 -14.33 2.07 -0.05
CA VAL A 72 -13.33 2.33 1.00
C VAL A 72 -12.72 1.00 1.43
N VAL A 73 -11.39 0.96 1.52
CA VAL A 73 -10.65 -0.24 1.94
C VAL A 73 -10.46 -0.21 3.46
N VAL A 74 -10.71 -1.35 4.10
CA VAL A 74 -10.55 -1.54 5.54
C VAL A 74 -9.60 -2.68 5.78
N SER A 75 -8.50 -2.42 6.49
CA SER A 75 -7.61 -3.43 7.05
C SER A 75 -7.97 -3.67 8.50
N PHE A 76 -8.50 -4.85 8.80
CA PHE A 76 -8.89 -5.24 10.16
C PHE A 76 -7.70 -5.70 10.98
N LYS A 77 -7.85 -5.74 12.32
CA LYS A 77 -6.81 -6.21 13.25
C LYS A 77 -6.20 -7.55 12.84
N SER A 78 -7.03 -8.42 12.27
CA SER A 78 -6.63 -9.73 11.83
C SER A 78 -5.58 -9.72 10.71
N GLY A 79 -5.53 -8.61 9.95
CA GLY A 79 -4.85 -8.44 8.68
C GLY A 79 -5.82 -8.40 7.50
N GLU A 80 -7.02 -8.95 7.68
CA GLU A 80 -8.03 -9.03 6.61
C GLU A 80 -8.29 -7.68 5.93
N LEU A 81 -8.32 -7.69 4.60
CA LEU A 81 -8.72 -6.55 3.79
C LEU A 81 -10.16 -6.73 3.29
N ALA A 82 -11.01 -5.74 3.56
CA ALA A 82 -12.35 -5.64 2.99
C ALA A 82 -12.51 -4.35 2.19
N GLU A 83 -13.15 -4.45 1.03
CA GLU A 83 -13.59 -3.30 0.25
C GLU A 83 -15.08 -3.06 0.51
N LEU A 84 -15.39 -1.97 1.21
CA LEU A 84 -16.77 -1.59 1.50
C LEU A 84 -17.28 -0.65 0.42
N LYS A 85 -18.32 -1.08 -0.30
CA LYS A 85 -18.81 -0.45 -1.53
C LYS A 85 -19.72 0.73 -1.29
N SER A 86 -20.28 0.85 -0.09
CA SER A 86 -21.27 1.88 0.21
C SER A 86 -21.20 2.40 1.65
N LYS A 87 -21.92 3.49 1.88
CA LYS A 87 -22.11 4.06 3.21
C LYS A 87 -22.77 3.05 4.15
N GLU A 88 -23.74 2.29 3.65
CA GLU A 88 -24.47 1.29 4.41
C GLU A 88 -23.54 0.17 4.89
N GLU A 89 -22.65 -0.34 4.03
CA GLU A 89 -21.65 -1.35 4.40
C GLU A 89 -20.66 -0.81 5.46
N PHE A 90 -20.22 0.44 5.33
CA PHE A 90 -19.38 1.08 6.35
C PHE A 90 -20.10 1.26 7.69
N MET A 91 -21.36 1.70 7.66
CA MET A 91 -22.18 1.84 8.87
C MET A 91 -22.42 0.50 9.56
N ALA A 92 -22.50 -0.60 8.80
CA ALA A 92 -22.67 -1.95 9.33
C ALA A 92 -21.48 -2.45 10.17
N LEU A 93 -20.28 -1.85 10.01
CA LEU A 93 -19.15 -2.13 10.92
C LEU A 93 -19.46 -1.75 12.37
N GLY A 94 -20.33 -0.74 12.57
CA GLY A 94 -20.71 -0.23 13.87
C GLY A 94 -19.65 0.65 14.55
N SER A 95 -20.12 1.55 15.42
CA SER A 95 -19.27 2.54 16.08
C SER A 95 -18.16 1.94 16.95
N GLN A 96 -18.39 0.78 17.57
CA GLN A 96 -17.42 0.16 18.47
C GLN A 96 -16.19 -0.40 17.72
N THR A 97 -16.36 -0.75 16.45
CA THR A 97 -15.28 -1.26 15.59
C THR A 97 -14.36 -0.15 15.12
N ILE A 98 -14.90 1.06 14.93
CA ILE A 98 -14.14 2.22 14.42
C ILE A 98 -13.60 3.10 15.56
N PHE A 99 -14.39 3.38 16.59
CA PHE A 99 -14.01 4.29 17.68
C PHE A 99 -13.43 3.54 18.88
N THR A 100 -12.46 2.66 18.61
CA THR A 100 -11.66 2.02 19.64
C THR A 100 -10.77 3.06 20.33
N GLN A 101 -10.34 2.77 21.55
CA GLN A 101 -9.47 3.69 22.28
C GLN A 101 -8.15 3.94 21.51
N LYS A 102 -7.51 2.89 20.98
CA LYS A 102 -6.24 3.04 20.27
C LYS A 102 -6.37 3.90 19.01
N MET A 103 -7.42 3.66 18.22
CA MET A 103 -7.63 4.43 16.99
C MET A 103 -8.02 5.88 17.30
N THR A 104 -8.87 6.12 18.30
CA THR A 104 -9.20 7.47 18.74
C THR A 104 -7.97 8.23 19.22
N ASP A 105 -7.12 7.61 20.04
CA ASP A 105 -5.89 8.23 20.54
C ASP A 105 -4.89 8.52 19.41
N ALA A 106 -4.73 7.57 18.48
CA ALA A 106 -3.84 7.73 17.33
C ALA A 106 -4.29 8.88 16.41
N ILE A 107 -5.59 8.95 16.08
CA ILE A 107 -6.15 10.05 15.28
C ILE A 107 -6.04 11.40 16.02
N ALA A 108 -6.29 11.43 17.33
CA ALA A 108 -6.15 12.64 18.15
C ALA A 108 -4.69 13.14 18.21
N SER A 109 -3.72 12.22 18.29
CA SER A 109 -2.29 12.55 18.34
C SER A 109 -1.71 13.10 17.03
N THR A 110 -2.45 12.96 15.92
CA THR A 110 -1.98 13.41 14.60
C THR A 110 -1.86 14.94 14.58
N ASN A 111 -0.63 15.44 14.35
CA ASN A 111 -0.39 16.87 14.18
C ASN A 111 -0.83 17.34 12.78
N VAL A 112 -2.10 17.72 12.66
CA VAL A 112 -2.70 18.16 11.38
C VAL A 112 -1.93 19.31 10.74
N ALA A 113 -1.41 20.26 11.52
CA ALA A 113 -0.65 21.40 11.00
C ALA A 113 0.65 21.01 10.27
N LYS A 114 1.20 19.82 10.58
CA LYS A 114 2.41 19.29 9.95
C LYS A 114 2.12 18.32 8.80
N LEU A 115 0.87 17.96 8.55
CA LEU A 115 0.54 17.10 7.42
C LEU A 115 0.93 17.78 6.09
N THR A 116 1.41 16.94 5.17
CA THR A 116 1.77 17.27 3.80
C THR A 116 1.09 16.31 2.83
N ASP A 117 0.74 16.80 1.64
CA ASP A 117 0.24 15.96 0.54
C ASP A 117 1.31 14.95 0.12
N GLY A 118 1.10 13.67 0.42
CA GLY A 118 1.97 12.55 0.00
C GLY A 118 1.70 12.09 -1.44
N GLU A 119 1.03 12.92 -2.23
CA GLU A 119 0.73 12.70 -3.64
C GLU A 119 -0.03 11.38 -3.88
N GLN A 120 0.62 10.40 -4.51
CA GLN A 120 0.03 9.10 -4.84
C GLN A 120 -0.17 8.22 -3.60
N ALA A 121 0.58 8.46 -2.51
CA ALA A 121 0.43 7.72 -1.26
C ALA A 121 -0.69 8.29 -0.37
N GLY A 122 -1.25 9.44 -0.73
CA GLY A 122 -2.22 10.15 0.10
C GLY A 122 -1.59 10.75 1.36
N THR A 123 -2.38 10.97 2.40
CA THR A 123 -1.94 11.57 3.67
C THR A 123 -2.47 10.76 4.83
N MET A 124 -1.56 10.19 5.61
CA MET A 124 -1.88 9.31 6.72
C MET A 124 -2.20 10.08 8.00
N MET A 125 -3.16 9.57 8.76
CA MET A 125 -3.51 9.99 10.12
C MET A 125 -3.53 8.75 11.01
N GLY A 126 -2.96 8.83 12.22
CA GLY A 126 -2.99 7.73 13.20
C GLY A 126 -1.98 6.59 12.99
N GLY A 127 -1.10 6.68 11.99
CA GLY A 127 -0.05 5.66 11.77
C GLY A 127 -0.64 4.26 11.59
N ASP A 128 -0.17 3.30 12.39
CA ASP A 128 -0.59 1.90 12.36
C ASP A 128 -2.08 1.67 12.69
N TYR A 129 -2.73 2.61 13.39
CA TYR A 129 -4.13 2.51 13.81
C TYR A 129 -4.87 3.78 13.42
N GLY A 130 -5.28 3.87 12.16
CA GLY A 130 -5.80 5.13 11.63
C GLY A 130 -6.36 5.03 10.23
N LEU A 131 -6.04 6.02 9.40
CA LEU A 131 -6.60 6.11 8.06
C LEU A 131 -5.72 6.91 7.10
N THR A 132 -6.01 6.78 5.81
CA THR A 132 -5.37 7.58 4.76
C THR A 132 -6.39 8.41 4.00
N LEU A 133 -6.10 9.71 3.89
CA LEU A 133 -6.83 10.65 3.08
C LEU A 133 -6.25 10.71 1.67
N TYR A 134 -7.11 10.68 0.67
CA TYR A 134 -6.75 10.85 -0.75
C TYR A 134 -7.53 12.00 -1.37
N LYS A 135 -6.94 12.58 -2.43
CA LYS A 135 -7.58 13.61 -3.21
C LYS A 135 -8.44 12.99 -4.33
N VAL A 136 -9.73 12.89 -4.09
CA VAL A 136 -10.72 12.35 -5.04
C VAL A 136 -11.54 13.50 -5.63
N LYS A 137 -11.47 13.67 -6.96
CA LYS A 137 -12.18 14.75 -7.70
C LYS A 137 -12.00 16.14 -7.07
N GLY A 138 -10.78 16.43 -6.62
CA GLY A 138 -10.42 17.72 -6.00
C GLY A 138 -10.79 17.89 -4.53
N LYS A 139 -11.41 16.89 -3.88
CA LYS A 139 -11.76 16.88 -2.46
C LYS A 139 -10.94 15.83 -1.72
N TRP A 140 -10.54 16.13 -0.50
CA TRP A 140 -9.86 15.17 0.38
C TRP A 140 -10.90 14.29 1.06
N LYS A 141 -10.71 12.98 0.96
CA LYS A 141 -11.65 11.93 1.41
C LYS A 141 -10.87 10.77 2.00
N ILE A 142 -11.46 10.08 2.96
CA ILE A 142 -10.90 8.85 3.51
C ILE A 142 -11.04 7.76 2.45
N ASN A 143 -9.96 7.03 2.17
CA ASN A 143 -9.99 5.90 1.25
C ASN A 143 -9.59 4.58 1.89
N ASN A 144 -8.74 4.63 2.92
CA ASN A 144 -8.27 3.46 3.64
C ASN A 144 -8.45 3.63 5.16
N PHE A 145 -8.79 2.56 5.85
CA PHE A 145 -8.78 2.43 7.31
C PHE A 145 -7.85 1.30 7.76
N TYR A 146 -7.19 1.51 8.90
CA TYR A 146 -6.31 0.54 9.57
C TYR A 146 -6.86 0.34 10.98
N LEU A 147 -7.73 -0.65 11.14
CA LEU A 147 -8.50 -0.88 12.36
C LEU A 147 -7.76 -1.84 13.29
N ASP A 148 -7.76 -1.53 14.59
CA ASP A 148 -7.26 -2.41 15.64
C ASP A 148 -8.34 -3.35 16.21
N ALA A 149 -9.52 -3.35 15.62
CA ALA A 149 -10.65 -4.20 15.97
C ALA A 149 -11.43 -4.65 14.73
N GLY A 150 -12.37 -5.57 14.96
CA GLY A 150 -13.22 -6.17 13.93
C GLY A 150 -12.50 -7.21 13.08
N SER A 151 -13.33 -7.98 12.36
CA SER A 151 -12.95 -8.85 11.25
C SER A 151 -14.26 -9.22 10.54
N THR A 152 -14.24 -9.39 9.23
CA THR A 152 -15.33 -10.02 8.47
C THR A 152 -15.17 -11.54 8.38
N VAL A 153 -14.02 -12.09 8.78
CA VAL A 153 -13.79 -13.53 8.99
C VAL A 153 -13.51 -13.88 10.46
N ASN A 154 -13.86 -15.10 10.88
CA ASN A 154 -13.48 -15.61 12.19
C ASN A 154 -11.98 -15.98 12.18
N SER A 155 -11.10 -15.05 12.54
CA SER A 155 -9.65 -15.23 12.39
C SER A 155 -8.91 -15.22 13.74
N ASN A 156 -8.26 -16.35 14.03
CA ASN A 156 -7.30 -16.50 15.13
C ASN A 156 -5.90 -16.08 14.68
N SER A 157 -5.76 -14.86 14.14
CA SER A 157 -4.51 -14.45 13.50
C SER A 157 -3.37 -14.21 14.51
N VAL A 158 -2.14 -14.50 14.07
CA VAL A 158 -0.90 -14.31 14.84
C VAL A 158 -0.54 -12.83 14.86
N ASN A 159 -0.30 -12.26 16.05
CA ASN A 159 0.01 -10.84 16.22
C ASN A 159 1.45 -10.66 16.74
N ILE A 160 2.43 -10.84 15.86
CA ILE A 160 3.85 -10.63 16.16
C ILE A 160 4.30 -9.31 15.52
N SER A 161 4.79 -8.38 16.33
CA SER A 161 5.23 -7.05 15.87
C SER A 161 6.71 -6.98 15.51
N ASP A 162 7.52 -7.87 16.09
CA ASP A 162 8.94 -7.98 15.76
C ASP A 162 9.15 -8.78 14.48
N MET A 163 9.94 -8.22 13.57
CA MET A 163 10.17 -8.81 12.24
C MET A 163 10.90 -10.15 12.33
N LYS A 164 11.90 -10.24 13.22
CA LYS A 164 12.77 -11.41 13.32
C LYS A 164 12.04 -12.53 14.06
N GLU A 165 11.27 -12.20 15.09
CA GLU A 165 10.39 -13.16 15.76
C GLU A 165 9.35 -13.76 14.80
N MET A 166 8.74 -12.94 13.93
CA MET A 166 7.81 -13.43 12.91
C MET A 166 8.52 -14.35 11.91
N ALA A 167 9.71 -13.97 11.45
CA ALA A 167 10.50 -14.78 10.53
C ALA A 167 10.90 -16.14 11.14
N GLU A 168 11.31 -16.17 12.41
CA GLU A 168 11.57 -17.42 13.14
C GLU A 168 10.32 -18.30 13.22
N GLN A 169 9.16 -17.72 13.50
CA GLN A 169 7.90 -18.46 13.58
C GLN A 169 7.51 -19.05 12.21
N ILE A 170 7.80 -18.34 11.13
CA ILE A 170 7.64 -18.82 9.75
C ILE A 170 8.58 -19.99 9.48
N GLN A 171 9.89 -19.87 9.76
CA GLN A 171 10.84 -20.97 9.57
C GLN A 171 10.42 -22.23 10.33
N LYS A 172 10.04 -22.08 11.60
CA LYS A 172 9.49 -23.18 12.41
C LYS A 172 8.25 -23.78 11.72
N THR A 173 7.32 -22.95 11.25
CA THR A 173 6.10 -23.42 10.57
C THR A 173 6.38 -24.21 9.30
N PHE A 174 7.37 -23.81 8.51
CA PHE A 174 7.81 -24.57 7.34
C PHE A 174 8.46 -25.91 7.72
N SER A 175 9.19 -25.97 8.84
CA SER A 175 9.82 -27.21 9.31
C SER A 175 8.80 -28.31 9.69
N TYR A 176 7.66 -27.94 10.30
CA TYR A 176 6.59 -28.88 10.66
C TYR A 176 5.38 -28.84 9.72
N LYS A 177 5.47 -28.08 8.61
CA LYS A 177 4.49 -28.01 7.52
C LYS A 177 3.02 -27.79 7.92
N SER A 178 2.77 -27.02 8.99
CA SER A 178 1.38 -26.79 9.43
C SER A 178 0.70 -25.69 8.62
N LEU A 179 -0.23 -26.06 7.75
CA LEU A 179 -1.11 -25.08 7.08
C LEU A 179 -1.99 -24.32 8.07
N GLU A 180 -2.40 -24.96 9.16
CA GLU A 180 -3.20 -24.33 10.22
C GLU A 180 -2.44 -23.21 10.94
N THR A 181 -1.12 -23.37 11.13
CA THR A 181 -0.31 -22.30 11.72
C THR A 181 0.04 -21.24 10.69
N LEU A 182 0.36 -21.65 9.46
CA LEU A 182 0.65 -20.73 8.36
C LEU A 182 -0.54 -19.82 8.05
N SER A 183 -1.75 -20.36 8.03
CA SER A 183 -2.96 -19.61 7.70
C SER A 183 -3.22 -18.45 8.66
N LYS A 184 -2.87 -18.61 9.94
CA LYS A 184 -3.01 -17.57 10.97
C LYS A 184 -1.98 -16.44 10.81
N MET A 185 -0.91 -16.68 10.05
CA MET A 185 0.12 -15.69 9.73
C MET A 185 -0.18 -14.92 8.45
N CYS A 186 -1.20 -15.30 7.69
CA CYS A 186 -1.55 -14.70 6.41
C CYS A 186 -2.48 -13.49 6.53
N ASN A 187 -2.31 -12.55 5.60
CA ASN A 187 -3.12 -11.35 5.44
C ASN A 187 -4.15 -11.54 4.31
N TYR A 188 -5.27 -12.19 4.59
CA TYR A 188 -6.21 -12.53 3.51
C TYR A 188 -6.88 -11.28 2.88
N PRO A 189 -7.06 -11.26 1.55
CA PRO A 189 -6.61 -12.27 0.59
C PRO A 189 -5.08 -12.23 0.35
N ILE A 190 -4.46 -13.39 0.15
CA ILE A 190 -3.05 -13.51 -0.25
C ILE A 190 -2.94 -13.97 -1.71
N ILE A 191 -1.80 -13.67 -2.34
CA ILE A 191 -1.48 -14.20 -3.67
C ILE A 191 -0.46 -15.34 -3.56
N ILE A 192 -0.75 -16.46 -4.22
CA ILE A 192 0.22 -17.53 -4.47
C ILE A 192 0.61 -17.54 -5.95
N THR A 193 1.86 -17.26 -6.24
CA THR A 193 2.45 -17.42 -7.58
C THR A 193 3.09 -18.80 -7.67
N ASN A 194 2.56 -19.66 -8.53
CA ASN A 194 3.12 -21.00 -8.75
C ASN A 194 4.32 -20.96 -9.70
N SER A 195 5.10 -22.04 -9.75
CA SER A 195 6.29 -22.18 -10.60
C SER A 195 6.05 -22.02 -12.10
N ASN A 196 4.81 -22.15 -12.57
CA ASN A 196 4.42 -21.87 -13.95
C ASN A 196 4.02 -20.39 -14.18
N GLY A 197 4.24 -19.53 -13.19
CA GLY A 197 3.86 -18.11 -13.20
C GLY A 197 2.38 -17.84 -12.92
N LYS A 198 1.54 -18.87 -12.73
CA LYS A 198 0.11 -18.67 -12.45
C LYS A 198 -0.08 -18.10 -11.05
N MET A 199 -0.67 -16.91 -10.99
CA MET A 199 -1.11 -16.26 -9.76
C MET A 199 -2.50 -16.76 -9.36
N THR A 200 -2.66 -17.15 -8.10
CA THR A 200 -3.94 -17.57 -7.51
C THR A 200 -4.21 -16.72 -6.28
N GLU A 201 -5.38 -16.10 -6.22
CA GLU A 201 -5.84 -15.37 -5.04
C GLU A 201 -6.50 -16.34 -4.06
N ILE A 202 -6.00 -16.37 -2.83
CA ILE A 202 -6.51 -17.18 -1.73
C ILE A 202 -7.21 -16.25 -0.75
N LYS A 203 -8.53 -16.41 -0.60
CA LYS A 203 -9.37 -15.44 0.12
C LYS A 203 -9.54 -15.73 1.60
N SER A 204 -9.18 -16.91 2.07
CA SER A 204 -9.36 -17.30 3.47
C SER A 204 -8.41 -18.40 3.91
N ALA A 205 -8.37 -18.63 5.23
CA ALA A 205 -7.61 -19.72 5.86
C ALA A 205 -8.04 -21.09 5.34
N GLU A 206 -9.34 -21.30 5.19
CA GLU A 206 -9.92 -22.54 4.71
C GLU A 206 -9.51 -22.82 3.26
N GLN A 207 -9.46 -21.79 2.42
CA GLN A 207 -8.98 -21.93 1.04
C GLN A 207 -7.50 -22.28 0.98
N LEU A 208 -6.67 -21.68 1.86
CA LEU A 208 -5.24 -22.03 1.94
C LEU A 208 -5.06 -23.48 2.39
N ILE A 209 -5.76 -23.89 3.45
CA ILE A 209 -5.71 -25.25 3.99
C ILE A 209 -6.16 -26.28 2.93
N ALA A 210 -7.21 -25.95 2.17
CA ALA A 210 -7.76 -26.81 1.12
C ALA A 210 -6.79 -27.05 -0.06
N LEU A 211 -5.74 -26.24 -0.23
CA LEU A 211 -4.71 -26.50 -1.24
C LEU A 211 -3.90 -27.78 -0.94
N GLY A 212 -3.79 -28.15 0.34
CA GLY A 212 -2.96 -29.25 0.81
C GLY A 212 -1.49 -28.86 0.95
N GLU A 213 -0.80 -29.54 1.87
CA GLU A 213 0.56 -29.19 2.29
C GLU A 213 1.55 -29.21 1.13
N ASP A 214 1.47 -30.22 0.26
CA ASP A 214 2.40 -30.40 -0.88
C ASP A 214 2.36 -29.26 -1.90
N LYS A 215 1.26 -28.49 -1.95
CA LYS A 215 1.13 -27.34 -2.85
C LYS A 215 1.71 -26.05 -2.28
N VAL A 216 1.77 -25.96 -0.95
CA VAL A 216 2.27 -24.77 -0.26
C VAL A 216 3.70 -24.99 0.20
N PHE A 217 3.98 -26.07 0.92
CA PHE A 217 5.30 -26.43 1.44
C PHE A 217 6.11 -27.26 0.44
N THR A 218 6.30 -26.72 -0.77
CA THR A 218 7.17 -27.38 -1.76
C THR A 218 8.61 -27.46 -1.26
N GLU A 219 9.36 -28.44 -1.77
CA GLU A 219 10.75 -28.66 -1.35
C GLU A 219 11.61 -27.42 -1.57
N LYS A 220 11.47 -26.79 -2.75
CA LYS A 220 12.20 -25.57 -3.10
C LYS A 220 11.86 -24.43 -2.14
N LEU A 221 10.57 -24.11 -1.95
CA LEU A 221 10.16 -23.03 -1.07
C LEU A 221 10.62 -23.28 0.37
N SER A 222 10.42 -24.50 0.89
CA SER A 222 10.79 -24.84 2.26
C SER A 222 12.29 -24.68 2.50
N LYS A 223 13.13 -25.09 1.53
CA LYS A 223 14.57 -24.93 1.60
C LYS A 223 15.01 -23.46 1.57
N GLU A 224 14.40 -22.65 0.71
CA GLU A 224 14.70 -21.21 0.63
C GLU A 224 14.30 -20.47 1.92
N ILE A 225 13.15 -20.80 2.50
CA ILE A 225 12.73 -20.25 3.80
C ILE A 225 13.68 -20.67 4.93
N ASP A 226 14.08 -21.94 4.98
CA ASP A 226 15.03 -22.46 5.98
C ASP A 226 16.41 -21.78 5.87
N ASN A 227 16.89 -21.55 4.65
CA ASN A 227 18.18 -20.89 4.41
C ASN A 227 18.18 -19.37 4.62
N THR A 228 17.02 -18.76 4.89
CA THR A 228 16.93 -17.31 5.09
C THR A 228 17.68 -16.90 6.36
N ASP A 229 18.66 -16.00 6.22
CA ASP A 229 19.37 -15.41 7.37
C ASP A 229 18.50 -14.33 8.03
N ILE A 230 17.73 -14.74 9.03
CA ILE A 230 16.83 -13.87 9.80
C ILE A 230 17.53 -12.67 10.46
N THR A 231 18.84 -12.78 10.73
CA THR A 231 19.58 -11.71 11.42
C THR A 231 19.81 -10.51 10.52
N ARG A 232 19.80 -10.75 9.20
CA ARG A 232 20.04 -9.78 8.12
C ARG A 232 18.76 -9.30 7.43
N LEU A 233 17.58 -9.72 7.90
CA LEU A 233 16.32 -9.23 7.35
C LEU A 233 16.20 -7.72 7.54
N GLU A 234 15.72 -7.06 6.50
CA GLU A 234 15.46 -5.64 6.46
C GLU A 234 14.17 -5.36 5.66
N GLU A 235 13.54 -4.23 5.95
CA GLU A 235 12.39 -3.75 5.18
C GLU A 235 12.88 -3.12 3.87
N VAL A 236 12.40 -3.62 2.74
CA VAL A 236 12.75 -3.13 1.41
C VAL A 236 11.67 -2.19 0.90
N GLY A 237 11.67 -0.95 1.42
CA GLY A 237 10.73 0.10 1.00
C GLY A 237 9.27 -0.36 1.06
N SER A 238 8.54 -0.21 -0.06
CA SER A 238 7.14 -0.65 -0.16
C SER A 238 6.97 -2.13 -0.50
N ALA A 239 8.05 -2.91 -0.61
CA ALA A 239 7.98 -4.36 -0.86
C ALA A 239 7.85 -5.18 0.43
N GLY A 240 7.94 -4.54 1.60
CA GLY A 240 7.91 -5.21 2.89
C GLY A 240 9.21 -5.98 3.14
N VAL A 241 9.12 -7.16 3.73
CA VAL A 241 10.25 -8.03 4.07
C VAL A 241 10.15 -9.30 3.25
N MET A 242 11.23 -9.68 2.58
CA MET A 242 11.30 -10.89 1.78
C MET A 242 12.00 -12.00 2.55
N MET A 243 11.41 -13.20 2.55
CA MET A 243 12.05 -14.42 3.04
C MET A 243 12.14 -15.44 1.90
N GLY A 244 13.29 -16.09 1.77
CA GLY A 244 13.66 -16.92 0.62
C GLY A 244 14.28 -16.12 -0.53
N GLY A 245 14.80 -16.83 -1.54
CA GLY A 245 15.34 -16.27 -2.77
C GLY A 245 14.29 -16.17 -3.87
N ASP A 246 14.47 -16.99 -4.92
CA ASP A 246 13.59 -17.02 -6.10
C ASP A 246 12.29 -17.82 -5.87
N SER A 247 12.22 -18.60 -4.78
CA SER A 247 11.00 -19.11 -4.16
C SER A 247 10.97 -18.64 -2.72
N GLY A 248 9.90 -17.98 -2.31
CA GLY A 248 9.84 -17.30 -1.03
C GLY A 248 8.47 -16.76 -0.68
N LEU A 249 8.46 -15.81 0.24
CA LEU A 249 7.27 -15.08 0.65
C LEU A 249 7.60 -13.63 1.00
N ASN A 250 6.58 -12.78 0.90
CA ASN A 250 6.66 -11.39 1.32
C ASN A 250 5.81 -11.18 2.57
N MET A 251 6.41 -10.55 3.57
CA MET A 251 5.72 -10.06 4.76
C MET A 251 5.51 -8.55 4.68
N TYR A 252 4.36 -8.11 5.15
CA TYR A 252 4.02 -6.70 5.28
C TYR A 252 3.52 -6.43 6.69
N LYS A 253 3.71 -5.19 7.14
CA LYS A 253 3.20 -4.75 8.43
C LYS A 253 1.79 -4.22 8.26
N PHE A 254 0.83 -4.88 8.91
CA PHE A 254 -0.57 -4.46 8.98
C PHE A 254 -0.94 -4.25 10.44
N ASN A 255 -1.45 -3.07 10.76
CA ASN A 255 -1.91 -2.75 12.12
C ASN A 255 -0.82 -2.98 13.19
N GLY A 256 0.44 -2.72 12.84
CA GLY A 256 1.61 -2.92 13.71
C GLY A 256 2.18 -4.35 13.75
N TYR A 257 1.58 -5.31 13.05
CA TYR A 257 1.98 -6.72 13.06
C TYR A 257 2.43 -7.22 11.68
N TRP A 258 3.42 -8.11 11.66
CA TRP A 258 3.89 -8.73 10.42
C TRP A 258 2.95 -9.84 9.96
N LYS A 259 2.61 -9.85 8.67
CA LYS A 259 1.75 -10.84 8.04
C LYS A 259 2.27 -11.23 6.67
N ILE A 260 2.07 -12.48 6.29
CA ILE A 260 2.36 -12.99 4.94
C ILE A 260 1.29 -12.47 3.99
N ASN A 261 1.69 -11.73 2.95
CA ASN A 261 0.76 -11.23 1.94
C ASN A 261 0.89 -11.96 0.60
N GLN A 262 2.05 -12.58 0.35
CA GLN A 262 2.34 -13.28 -0.89
C GLN A 262 3.26 -14.46 -0.64
N ILE A 263 3.04 -15.56 -1.36
CA ILE A 263 3.94 -16.69 -1.49
C ILE A 263 4.26 -16.87 -2.97
N TYR A 264 5.51 -17.15 -3.32
CA TYR A 264 5.94 -17.34 -4.71
C TYR A 264 6.90 -18.53 -4.82
N GLN A 265 6.76 -19.29 -5.92
CA GLN A 265 7.43 -20.57 -6.13
C GLN A 265 8.00 -20.68 -7.53
#